data_AF-A0A1Y0I5Z5-F1
#
_entry.id   AF-A0A1Y0I5Z5-F1
#
_cell.length_a   1.000
_cell.length_b   1.000
_cell.length_c   1.000
_cell.angle_alpha   90.00
_cell.angle_beta   90.00
_cell.angle_gamma   90.00
#
_symmetry.space_group_name_H-M   'P 1'
#
loop_
_entity.id
_entity.type
_entity.pdbx_description
1 polymer ?
#
loop_
_entity_poly.entity_id
_entity_poly.type
_entity_poly.pdbx_seq_one_letter_code
_entity_poly.pdbx_strand_id
1 'polypeptide(L)'
;MAYVDLNPVRANMADTPEEADHTSLKERARPAFDPAKAIQNQISEGALFSFSLSIKPLLHFEETIRGSVQVGLPFTWQDYLHLVDYTGRAVHPSKRGSTPEHLPSILCRLGLNNQDWLTRSTQFEAIYERQYSRRKFKSIAA
;
A
#
# COMPACT_ATOMS: atom_id res chain seq x y z
N MET A 1 8.03 7.29 7.29
CA MET A 1 7.08 6.38 6.60
C MET A 1 6.35 5.51 7.62
N ALA A 2 6.97 4.48 8.20
CA ALA A 2 6.26 3.57 9.12
C ALA A 2 5.59 4.25 10.32
N TYR A 3 6.27 5.21 10.96
CA TYR A 3 5.69 5.98 12.07
C TYR A 3 4.38 6.69 11.66
N VAL A 4 4.40 7.39 10.52
CA VAL A 4 3.25 8.16 10.02
C VAL A 4 2.13 7.23 9.60
N ASP A 5 2.45 6.11 8.96
CA ASP A 5 1.46 5.12 8.55
C ASP A 5 0.82 4.38 9.74
N LEU A 6 1.48 4.38 10.91
CA LEU A 6 0.91 3.88 12.18
C LEU A 6 0.10 4.93 12.96
N ASN A 7 0.18 6.21 12.59
CA ASN A 7 -0.49 7.26 13.36
C ASN A 7 -2.01 7.13 13.39
N PRO A 8 -2.72 6.78 12.29
CA PRO A 8 -4.16 6.58 12.34
C PRO A 8 -4.57 5.46 13.31
N VAL A 9 -3.79 4.39 13.37
CA VAL A 9 -4.00 3.30 14.34
C VAL A 9 -3.81 3.80 15.78
N ARG A 10 -2.75 4.58 16.03
CA ARG A 10 -2.48 5.19 17.34
C ARG A 10 -3.50 6.23 17.77
N ALA A 11 -4.05 6.97 16.82
CA ALA A 11 -5.10 7.94 17.03
C ALA A 11 -6.49 7.30 17.15
N ASN A 12 -6.60 5.97 17.02
CA ASN A 12 -7.87 5.24 17.00
C ASN A 12 -8.80 5.70 15.87
N MET A 13 -8.21 6.07 14.73
CA MET A 13 -8.90 6.44 13.49
C MET A 13 -8.98 5.26 12.51
N ALA A 14 -8.21 4.20 12.74
CA ALA A 14 -8.24 2.94 12.00
C ALA A 14 -7.85 1.78 12.92
N ASP A 15 -8.36 0.58 12.69
CA ASP A 15 -8.00 -0.61 13.48
C ASP A 15 -6.67 -1.21 13.01
N THR A 16 -6.37 -1.09 11.71
CA THR A 16 -5.12 -1.59 11.11
C THR A 16 -4.45 -0.58 10.17
N PRO A 17 -3.13 -0.71 9.91
CA PRO A 17 -2.42 0.24 9.04
C PRO A 17 -2.97 0.32 7.61
N GLU A 18 -3.43 -0.80 7.02
CA GLU A 18 -3.98 -0.83 5.66
C GLU A 18 -5.42 -0.32 5.55
N GLU A 19 -6.12 -0.14 6.66
CA GLU A 19 -7.44 0.49 6.70
C GLU A 19 -7.35 2.01 6.80
N ALA A 20 -6.19 2.55 7.15
CA ALA A 20 -6.00 3.98 7.30
C ALA A 20 -6.01 4.73 5.96
N ASP A 21 -7.03 5.58 5.75
CA ASP A 21 -7.33 6.21 4.45
C ASP A 21 -6.26 7.17 3.92
N HIS A 22 -5.54 7.85 4.80
CA HIS A 22 -4.64 8.95 4.43
C HIS A 22 -3.18 8.63 4.77
N THR A 23 -2.71 7.46 4.35
CA THR A 23 -1.34 6.98 4.62
C THR A 23 -0.59 6.62 3.35
N SER A 24 0.74 6.67 3.40
CA SER A 24 1.56 6.27 2.27
C SER A 24 1.50 4.76 2.03
N LEU A 25 1.30 3.96 3.08
CA LEU A 25 1.05 2.52 2.97
C LEU A 25 -0.21 2.23 2.16
N LYS A 26 -1.32 2.92 2.47
CA LYS A 26 -2.58 2.76 1.75
C LYS A 26 -2.43 3.08 0.27
N GLU A 27 -1.84 4.23 -0.04
CA GLU A 27 -1.64 4.68 -1.42
C GLU A 27 -0.70 3.75 -2.19
N ARG A 28 0.33 3.18 -1.54
CA ARG A 28 1.21 2.19 -2.19
C ARG A 28 0.50 0.87 -2.44
N ALA A 29 -0.32 0.41 -1.50
CA ALA A 29 -1.05 -0.85 -1.62
C ALA A 29 -2.23 -0.76 -2.62
N ARG A 30 -2.90 0.39 -2.67
CA ARG A 30 -4.06 0.68 -3.52
C ARG A 30 -4.02 2.13 -3.99
N PRO A 31 -3.27 2.42 -5.07
CA PRO A 31 -3.16 3.78 -5.59
C PRO A 31 -4.52 4.33 -6.02
N ALA A 32 -4.95 5.43 -5.42
CA ALA A 32 -6.23 6.05 -5.70
C ALA A 32 -6.22 7.58 -5.52
N PHE A 33 -5.21 8.12 -4.85
CA PHE A 33 -5.10 9.54 -4.55
C PHE A 33 -4.45 10.30 -5.70
N ASP A 34 -5.14 11.35 -6.17
CA ASP A 34 -4.59 12.30 -7.14
C ASP A 34 -4.14 13.58 -6.41
N PRO A 35 -2.82 13.75 -6.15
CA PRO A 35 -2.32 14.92 -5.44
C PRO A 35 -2.48 16.21 -6.25
N ALA A 36 -2.45 16.15 -7.58
CA ALA A 36 -2.60 17.34 -8.42
C ALA A 36 -4.03 17.88 -8.33
N LYS A 37 -5.02 16.99 -8.43
CA LYS A 37 -6.43 17.34 -8.23
C LYS A 37 -6.71 17.83 -6.82
N ALA A 38 -6.14 17.16 -5.80
CA ALA A 38 -6.31 17.58 -4.40
C ALA A 38 -5.75 18.99 -4.16
N ILE A 39 -4.57 19.30 -4.68
CA ILE A 39 -3.96 20.64 -4.59
C ILE A 39 -4.82 21.68 -5.33
N GLN A 40 -5.29 21.37 -6.54
CA GLN A 40 -6.14 22.28 -7.31
C GLN A 40 -7.43 22.62 -6.56
N ASN A 41 -8.08 21.61 -5.96
CA ASN A 41 -9.29 21.81 -5.15
C ASN A 41 -9.01 22.72 -3.96
N GLN A 42 -7.94 22.48 -3.20
CA GLN A 42 -7.60 23.31 -2.04
C GLN A 42 -7.23 24.75 -2.40
N ILE A 43 -6.59 24.98 -3.56
CA ILE A 43 -6.34 26.33 -4.08
C ILE A 43 -7.67 27.01 -4.43
N SER A 44 -8.60 26.29 -5.08
CA SER A 44 -9.91 26.85 -5.46
C SER A 44 -10.78 27.20 -4.24
N GLU A 45 -10.63 26.48 -3.14
CA GLU A 45 -11.30 26.73 -1.86
C GLU A 45 -10.62 27.82 -1.02
N GLY A 46 -9.46 28.34 -1.46
CA GLY A 46 -8.67 29.32 -0.71
C GLY A 46 -7.97 28.76 0.52
N ALA A 47 -7.93 27.42 0.68
CA ALA A 47 -7.28 26.73 1.78
C ALA A 47 -5.75 26.62 1.60
N LEU A 48 -5.25 26.86 0.39
CA LEU A 48 -3.86 26.67 0.02
C LEU A 48 -3.36 27.80 -0.90
N PHE A 49 -2.14 28.27 -0.67
CA PHE A 49 -1.47 29.19 -1.60
C PHE A 49 -1.05 28.49 -2.89
N SER A 50 -1.00 29.24 -3.99
CA SER A 50 -0.43 28.73 -5.24
C SER A 50 1.09 28.61 -5.13
N PHE A 51 1.65 27.48 -5.57
CA PHE A 51 3.09 27.27 -5.64
C PHE A 51 3.47 26.67 -7.00
N SER A 52 4.63 27.09 -7.52
CA SER A 52 5.17 26.70 -8.82
C SER A 52 6.20 25.56 -8.71
N LEU A 53 5.97 24.62 -7.80
CA LEU A 53 6.87 23.48 -7.57
C LEU A 53 6.26 22.21 -8.17
N SER A 54 7.12 21.32 -8.69
CA SER A 54 6.67 20.02 -9.15
C SER A 54 6.27 19.14 -7.97
N ILE A 55 5.11 18.49 -8.10
CA ILE A 55 4.63 17.50 -7.12
C ILE A 55 5.58 16.30 -7.16
N LYS A 56 6.15 15.96 -6.00
CA LYS A 56 7.02 14.80 -5.87
C LYS A 56 6.16 13.55 -5.65
N PRO A 57 6.32 12.48 -6.45
CA PRO A 57 5.60 11.23 -6.23
C PRO A 57 6.15 10.51 -4.99
N LEU A 58 5.40 9.51 -4.52
CA LEU A 58 5.93 8.56 -3.54
C LEU A 58 7.12 7.81 -4.15
N LEU A 59 8.24 7.81 -3.44
CA LEU A 59 9.46 7.15 -3.90
C LEU A 59 9.26 5.63 -3.98
N HIS A 60 9.67 4.99 -5.08
CA HIS A 60 9.55 3.53 -5.23
C HIS A 60 10.56 2.79 -4.34
N PHE A 61 10.33 1.49 -4.14
CA PHE A 61 11.25 0.57 -3.49
C PHE A 61 12.18 -0.04 -4.53
N GLU A 62 13.48 -0.10 -4.26
CA GLU A 62 14.48 -0.59 -5.21
C GLU A 62 14.47 -2.12 -5.37
N GLU A 63 13.84 -2.85 -4.44
CA GLU A 63 13.75 -4.33 -4.36
C GLU A 63 15.10 -5.07 -4.27
N THR A 64 16.21 -4.46 -4.69
CA THR A 64 17.56 -5.01 -4.67
C THR A 64 18.56 -3.86 -4.62
N ILE A 65 19.50 -3.89 -3.67
CA ILE A 65 20.55 -2.89 -3.58
C ILE A 65 21.63 -3.18 -4.62
N ARG A 66 21.98 -2.18 -5.44
CA ARG A 66 22.98 -2.30 -6.50
C ARG A 66 24.15 -1.37 -6.21
N GLY A 67 25.33 -1.68 -6.78
CA GLY A 67 26.51 -0.80 -6.71
C GLY A 67 26.42 0.46 -7.59
N SER A 68 25.30 0.67 -8.29
CA SER A 68 25.02 1.85 -9.12
C SER A 68 24.19 2.88 -8.34
N VAL A 69 24.09 4.10 -8.86
CA VAL A 69 23.18 5.12 -8.31
C VAL A 69 21.74 4.59 -8.34
N GLN A 70 21.10 4.61 -7.17
CA GLN A 70 19.71 4.24 -6.97
C GLN A 70 18.92 5.47 -6.55
N VAL A 71 17.71 5.62 -7.08
CA VAL A 71 16.86 6.80 -6.88
C VAL A 71 15.74 6.47 -5.89
N GLY A 72 15.41 5.19 -5.71
CA GLY A 72 14.39 4.67 -4.82
C GLY A 72 14.86 4.46 -3.37
N LEU A 73 13.95 3.93 -2.55
CA LEU A 73 14.23 3.51 -1.19
C LEU A 73 15.03 2.19 -1.21
N PRO A 74 16.12 2.06 -0.44
CA PRO A 74 16.98 0.87 -0.44
C PRO A 74 16.40 -0.26 0.42
N PHE A 75 15.12 -0.59 0.21
CA PHE A 75 14.38 -1.64 0.89
C PHE A 75 13.45 -2.31 -0.12
N THR A 76 13.00 -3.53 0.16
CA THR A 76 11.87 -4.14 -0.55
C THR A 76 10.55 -3.60 0.01
N TRP A 77 9.49 -3.66 -0.79
CA TRP A 77 8.13 -3.42 -0.28
C TRP A 77 7.76 -4.36 0.87
N GLN A 78 8.21 -5.62 0.81
CA GLN A 78 7.94 -6.63 1.82
C GLN A 78 8.61 -6.30 3.15
N ASP A 79 9.89 -5.94 3.14
CA ASP A 79 10.61 -5.54 4.35
C ASP A 79 9.98 -4.31 5.01
N TYR A 80 9.50 -3.37 4.20
CA TYR A 80 8.78 -2.21 4.69
C TYR A 80 7.48 -2.60 5.41
N LEU A 81 6.70 -3.49 4.82
CA LEU A 81 5.48 -4.00 5.43
C LEU A 81 5.77 -4.72 6.75
N HIS A 82 6.77 -5.60 6.76
CA HIS A 82 7.22 -6.28 7.99
C HIS A 82 7.60 -5.27 9.08
N LEU A 83 8.35 -4.22 8.74
CA LEU A 83 8.72 -3.17 9.67
C LEU A 83 7.49 -2.47 10.27
N VAL A 84 6.49 -2.14 9.45
CA VAL A 84 5.24 -1.51 9.91
C VAL A 84 4.49 -2.42 10.88
N ASP A 85 4.29 -3.69 10.52
CA ASP A 85 3.56 -4.67 11.34
C ASP A 85 4.27 -4.94 12.66
N TYR A 86 5.58 -5.20 12.61
CA TYR A 86 6.41 -5.41 13.79
C TYR A 86 6.36 -4.21 14.73
N THR A 87 6.51 -2.99 14.19
CA THR A 87 6.48 -1.77 14.99
C THR A 87 5.09 -1.51 15.59
N GLY A 88 4.02 -1.84 14.86
CA GLY A 88 2.64 -1.73 15.37
C GLY A 88 2.34 -2.70 16.51
N ARG A 89 2.84 -3.94 16.42
CA ARG A 89 2.69 -4.97 17.45
C ARG A 89 3.56 -4.72 18.69
N ALA A 90 4.74 -4.12 18.51
CA ALA A 90 5.65 -3.80 19.61
C ALA A 90 5.08 -2.71 20.56
N VAL A 91 4.03 -2.00 20.16
CA VAL A 91 3.29 -1.10 21.06
C VAL A 91 2.59 -1.94 22.12
N HIS A 92 2.83 -1.62 23.39
CA HIS A 92 2.30 -2.35 24.53
C HIS A 92 0.77 -2.60 24.40
N PRO A 93 0.26 -3.81 24.66
CA PRO A 93 -1.15 -4.15 24.40
C PRO A 93 -2.18 -3.25 25.09
N SER A 94 -1.84 -2.70 26.26
CA SER A 94 -2.71 -1.74 26.98
C SER A 94 -2.65 -0.30 26.45
N LYS A 95 -1.79 -0.01 25.48
CA LYS A 95 -1.66 1.30 24.86
C LYS A 95 -2.51 1.37 23.60
N ARG A 96 -3.13 2.53 23.40
CA ARG A 96 -3.85 2.86 22.16
C ARG A 96 -2.90 2.73 20.97
N GLY A 97 -3.36 2.10 19.89
CA GLY A 97 -2.57 1.88 18.69
C GLY A 97 -1.71 0.62 18.66
N SER A 98 -1.94 -0.33 19.57
CA SER A 98 -1.32 -1.66 19.49
C SER A 98 -2.04 -2.49 18.43
N THR A 99 -1.30 -3.03 17.46
CA THR A 99 -1.83 -4.00 16.51
C THR A 99 -2.05 -5.33 17.24
N PRO A 100 -3.27 -5.91 17.23
CA PRO A 100 -3.54 -7.14 17.99
C PRO A 100 -2.71 -8.33 17.53
N GLU A 101 -2.15 -9.07 18.50
CA GLU A 101 -1.21 -10.17 18.18
C GLU A 101 -1.86 -11.33 17.42
N HIS A 102 -3.18 -11.52 17.61
CA HIS A 102 -3.95 -12.57 16.95
C HIS A 102 -4.22 -12.31 15.46
N LEU A 103 -4.01 -11.07 14.96
CA LEU A 103 -4.17 -10.79 13.54
C LEU A 103 -3.08 -11.50 12.73
N PRO A 104 -3.36 -11.97 11.50
CA PRO A 104 -2.33 -12.45 10.59
C PRO A 104 -1.27 -11.38 10.30
N SER A 105 -0.10 -11.79 9.82
CA SER A 105 0.92 -10.84 9.35
C SER A 105 0.34 -9.89 8.32
N ILE A 106 0.87 -8.66 8.25
CA ILE A 106 0.40 -7.66 7.28
C ILE A 106 0.47 -8.15 5.83
N LEU A 107 1.42 -9.03 5.50
CA LEU A 107 1.49 -9.66 4.18
C LEU A 107 0.23 -10.49 3.91
N CYS A 108 -0.17 -11.35 4.83
CA CYS A 108 -1.39 -12.14 4.69
C CYS A 108 -2.63 -11.26 4.58
N ARG A 109 -2.73 -10.20 5.40
CA ARG A 109 -3.87 -9.26 5.37
C ARG A 109 -3.95 -8.48 4.06
N LEU A 110 -2.82 -8.19 3.43
CA LEU A 110 -2.73 -7.56 2.11
C LEU A 110 -2.88 -8.54 0.93
N GLY A 111 -3.17 -9.83 1.18
CA GLY A 111 -3.32 -10.84 0.13
C GLY A 111 -1.99 -11.33 -0.46
N LEU A 112 -0.88 -11.11 0.24
CA LEU A 112 0.48 -11.55 -0.10
C LEU A 112 0.90 -12.77 0.74
N ASN A 113 -0.02 -13.68 1.04
CA ASN A 113 0.33 -14.88 1.80
C ASN A 113 1.26 -15.79 0.96
N ASN A 114 2.13 -16.57 1.63
CA ASN A 114 3.14 -17.39 0.94
C ASN A 114 2.55 -18.42 -0.04
N GLN A 115 1.40 -19.02 0.27
CA GLN A 115 0.75 -19.99 -0.62
C GLN A 115 0.13 -19.32 -1.84
N ASP A 116 -0.53 -18.17 -1.65
CA ASP A 116 -1.10 -17.38 -2.74
C ASP A 116 0.00 -16.82 -3.63
N TRP A 117 1.11 -16.34 -3.05
CA TRP A 117 2.28 -15.91 -3.79
C TRP A 117 2.90 -17.05 -4.58
N LEU A 118 3.17 -18.20 -3.96
CA LEU A 118 3.72 -19.38 -4.63
C LEU A 118 2.80 -19.83 -5.76
N THR A 119 1.49 -19.90 -5.50
CA THR A 119 0.48 -20.29 -6.49
C THR A 119 0.44 -19.29 -7.65
N ARG A 120 0.41 -17.97 -7.37
CA ARG A 120 0.38 -16.93 -8.40
C ARG A 120 1.68 -16.83 -9.21
N SER A 121 2.83 -17.10 -8.60
CA SER A 121 4.14 -17.04 -9.28
C SER A 121 4.45 -18.30 -10.09
N THR A 122 3.98 -19.47 -9.65
CA THR A 122 4.25 -20.75 -10.33
C THR A 122 3.15 -21.18 -11.30
N GLN A 123 1.92 -20.72 -11.11
CA GLN A 123 0.76 -21.05 -11.95
C GLN A 123 0.19 -19.80 -12.64
N PHE A 124 1.04 -18.81 -12.88
CA PHE A 124 0.64 -17.50 -13.42
C PHE A 124 -0.23 -17.63 -14.68
N GLU A 125 0.23 -18.37 -15.68
CA GLU A 125 -0.45 -18.52 -16.98
C GLU A 125 -1.86 -19.13 -16.83
N ALA A 126 -1.99 -20.18 -16.00
CA ALA A 126 -3.27 -20.85 -15.75
C ALA A 126 -4.27 -19.97 -14.98
N ILE A 127 -3.79 -19.14 -14.04
CA ILE A 127 -4.63 -18.29 -13.20
C ILE A 127 -5.02 -17.01 -13.93
N TYR A 128 -4.10 -16.42 -14.69
CA TYR A 128 -4.31 -15.15 -15.37
C TYR A 128 -5.41 -15.26 -16.43
N GLU A 129 -5.38 -16.31 -17.26
CA GLU A 129 -6.44 -16.55 -18.22
C GLU A 129 -7.80 -16.74 -17.54
N ARG A 130 -7.84 -17.47 -16.43
CA ARG A 130 -9.09 -17.76 -15.73
C ARG A 130 -9.71 -16.55 -15.03
N GLN A 131 -8.88 -15.70 -14.42
CA GLN A 131 -9.35 -14.57 -13.60
C GLN A 131 -9.48 -13.26 -14.38
N TYR A 132 -8.63 -13.05 -15.39
CA TYR A 132 -8.49 -11.74 -16.05
C TYR A 132 -8.73 -11.78 -17.56
N SER A 133 -8.84 -12.95 -18.20
CA SER A 133 -9.30 -12.98 -19.58
C SER A 133 -10.79 -12.64 -19.63
N ARG A 134 -11.12 -11.53 -20.30
CA ARG A 134 -12.52 -11.23 -20.67
C ARG A 134 -12.95 -12.28 -21.69
N ARG A 135 -13.78 -13.25 -21.28
CA ARG A 135 -14.49 -14.11 -22.24
C ARG A 135 -15.25 -13.21 -23.21
N LYS A 136 -14.82 -13.15 -24.47
CA LYS A 136 -15.67 -12.67 -25.57
C LYS A 136 -16.89 -13.60 -25.59
N PHE A 137 -18.03 -13.12 -25.10
CA PHE A 137 -19.31 -13.79 -25.34
C PHE A 137 -19.47 -13.93 -26.86
N LYS A 138 -19.38 -15.17 -27.37
CA LYS A 138 -19.85 -15.45 -28.73
C LYS A 138 -21.37 -15.27 -28.71
N SER A 139 -21.86 -14.23 -29.37
CA SER A 139 -23.27 -14.14 -29.74
C SER A 139 -23.59 -15.32 -30.64
N ILE A 140 -24.35 -16.28 -30.13
CA ILE A 140 -25.05 -17.24 -30.97
C ILE A 140 -26.24 -16.47 -31.55
N ALA A 141 -26.10 -16.00 -32.78
CA ALA A 141 -27.24 -15.56 -33.58
C ALA A 141 -27.91 -16.79 -34.20
N ALA A 142 -29.24 -16.77 -34.20
CA ALA A 142 -30.17 -17.81 -34.62
C ALA A 142 -29.98 -18.29 -36.06
#